data_AF-K9VW69-F1
#
_entry.id   AF-K9VW69-F1
#
_cell.length_a   1.000
_cell.length_b   1.000
_cell.length_c   1.000
_cell.angle_alpha   90.00
_cell.angle_beta   90.00
_cell.angle_gamma   90.00
#
_symmetry.space_group_name_H-M   'P 1'
#
loop_
_entity.id
_entity.type
_entity.pdbx_description
1 polymer ?
#
loop_
_entity_poly.entity_id
_entity_poly.type
_entity_poly.pdbx_seq_one_letter_code
_entity_poly.pdbx_strand_id
1 'polypeptide(L)'
;MRSQTKFLSFLIFSLVVTASYTLPAAANSSGDTNFIGGSNNAIQNQPLQATQLFKQGVEQYRSHQYQDALNTYQQVLKIYREVGDEAGESRTLHNLGIISFYLKEPAQAIELLQQSLNIREKINDKVGTARSLDNIRKIKMLQTQTMVSPSSEISLIFDEDDKPALRSLDSSTGDKNIIPESNDPVTPPSDEKEVLFIW
;
A
#
# COMPACT_ATOMS: atom_id res chain seq x y z
N MET A 1 19.03 -42.83 -23.44
CA MET A 1 20.12 -42.59 -22.47
C MET A 1 19.85 -41.26 -21.78
N ARG A 2 19.16 -41.29 -20.62
CA ARG A 2 18.85 -40.10 -19.81
C ARG A 2 19.74 -40.14 -18.58
N SER A 3 20.57 -39.10 -18.42
CA SER A 3 21.54 -38.96 -17.34
C SER A 3 21.14 -37.79 -16.44
N GLN A 4 21.43 -37.96 -15.14
CA GLN A 4 21.49 -36.97 -14.06
C GLN A 4 20.23 -36.74 -13.21
N THR A 5 19.83 -37.78 -12.48
CA THR A 5 19.23 -37.64 -11.15
C THR A 5 20.33 -37.29 -10.12
N LYS A 6 20.46 -36.01 -9.75
CA LYS A 6 21.27 -35.58 -8.59
C LYS A 6 20.36 -35.11 -7.46
N PHE A 7 19.66 -36.05 -6.83
CA PHE A 7 18.89 -35.79 -5.59
C PHE A 7 18.75 -37.08 -4.80
N LEU A 8 19.84 -37.59 -4.23
CA LEU A 8 19.83 -38.48 -3.06
C LEU A 8 21.27 -38.82 -2.67
N SER A 9 21.79 -38.25 -1.59
CA SER A 9 22.71 -38.94 -0.66
C SER A 9 23.28 -37.93 0.34
N PHE A 10 22.52 -37.62 1.39
CA PHE A 10 23.07 -37.18 2.68
C PHE A 10 22.07 -37.56 3.79
N LEU A 11 21.70 -38.84 3.82
CA LEU A 11 20.86 -39.38 4.88
C LEU A 11 21.33 -40.77 5.30
N ILE A 12 22.63 -40.92 5.58
CA ILE A 12 23.12 -42.01 6.42
C ILE A 12 24.49 -41.66 7.02
N PHE A 13 24.67 -42.08 8.28
CA PHE A 13 25.90 -42.08 9.09
C PHE A 13 26.21 -40.86 9.96
N SER A 14 25.51 -40.73 11.09
CA SER A 14 26.21 -40.36 12.33
C SER A 14 26.02 -41.49 13.34
N LEU A 15 27.08 -42.29 13.42
CA LEU A 15 27.24 -43.43 14.30
C LEU A 15 27.34 -42.97 15.77
N VAL A 16 26.70 -43.75 16.63
CA VAL A 16 26.74 -43.71 18.09
C VAL A 16 28.18 -43.84 18.61
N VAL A 17 28.58 -42.96 19.53
CA VAL A 17 29.66 -43.23 20.49
C VAL A 17 29.13 -43.01 21.88
N THR A 18 28.77 -44.12 22.53
CA THR A 18 28.58 -44.24 23.96
C THR A 18 29.95 -44.30 24.63
N ALA A 19 30.28 -43.31 25.46
CA ALA A 19 31.32 -43.43 26.46
C ALA A 19 30.69 -43.16 27.83
N SER A 20 30.63 -44.21 28.63
CA SER A 20 30.07 -44.29 29.97
C SER A 20 30.63 -43.20 30.89
N TYR A 21 29.75 -42.47 31.58
CA TYR A 21 30.12 -41.85 32.84
C TYR A 21 29.13 -42.27 33.93
N THR A 22 29.75 -42.64 35.03
CA THR A 22 29.27 -43.39 36.18
C THR A 22 28.29 -42.61 37.04
N LEU A 23 27.25 -43.29 37.52
CA LEU A 23 26.34 -42.84 38.57
C LEU A 23 27.05 -42.69 39.92
N PRO A 24 26.83 -41.60 40.66
CA PRO A 24 26.67 -41.65 42.09
C PRO A 24 25.18 -41.67 42.44
N ALA A 25 24.74 -42.76 43.05
CA ALA A 25 23.47 -42.86 43.74
C ALA A 25 23.53 -42.06 45.05
N ALA A 26 22.57 -41.17 45.30
CA ALA A 26 21.82 -41.06 46.56
C ALA A 26 21.00 -39.75 46.64
N ALA A 27 19.87 -39.87 47.34
CA ALA A 27 19.07 -38.83 47.99
C ALA A 27 17.97 -38.12 47.17
N ASN A 28 16.86 -38.85 47.01
CA ASN A 28 15.55 -38.52 47.59
C ASN A 28 15.18 -37.02 47.67
N SER A 29 14.33 -36.56 46.76
CA SER A 29 13.43 -35.42 46.99
C SER A 29 12.22 -35.54 46.05
N SER A 30 11.13 -36.02 46.63
CA SER A 30 9.77 -36.08 46.07
C SER A 30 9.20 -34.68 45.82
N GLY A 31 8.62 -34.47 44.62
CA GLY A 31 7.72 -33.34 44.36
C GLY A 31 7.90 -32.71 42.98
N ASP A 32 7.12 -33.19 42.02
CA ASP A 32 6.47 -32.44 40.92
C ASP A 32 7.12 -31.11 40.45
N THR A 33 7.68 -31.12 39.24
CA THR A 33 7.03 -30.56 38.04
C THR A 33 8.06 -30.42 36.92
N ASN A 34 7.74 -31.04 35.78
CA ASN A 34 8.36 -30.76 34.50
C ASN A 34 8.06 -29.29 34.11
N PHE A 35 8.97 -28.36 34.39
CA PHE A 35 8.91 -27.00 33.84
C PHE A 35 9.85 -26.87 32.66
N ILE A 36 9.26 -26.55 31.49
CA ILE A 36 9.88 -26.31 30.20
C ILE A 36 10.89 -25.15 30.31
N GLY A 37 12.18 -25.45 30.48
CA GLY A 37 13.26 -24.45 30.58
C GLY A 37 13.92 -24.04 29.26
N GLY A 38 13.49 -24.61 28.11
CA GLY A 38 14.22 -24.47 26.84
C GLY A 38 13.77 -23.33 25.90
N SER A 39 12.54 -22.81 26.03
CA SER A 39 11.96 -21.88 25.02
C SER A 39 12.04 -20.39 25.36
N ASN A 40 12.39 -20.03 26.59
CA ASN A 40 12.24 -18.64 27.05
C ASN A 40 13.22 -17.67 26.36
N ASN A 41 14.42 -18.16 25.99
CA ASN A 41 15.43 -17.32 25.36
C ASN A 41 15.13 -17.03 23.88
N ALA A 42 14.46 -17.95 23.18
CA ALA A 42 14.15 -17.76 21.75
C ALA A 42 13.08 -16.68 21.57
N ILE A 43 11.99 -16.74 22.35
CA ILE A 43 10.87 -15.78 22.28
C ILE A 43 11.31 -14.40 22.78
N GLN A 44 12.15 -14.32 23.82
CA GLN A 44 12.64 -13.03 24.34
C GLN A 44 13.57 -12.30 23.37
N ASN A 45 14.28 -13.01 22.49
CA ASN A 45 15.20 -12.39 21.53
C ASN A 45 14.53 -12.01 20.19
N GLN A 46 13.32 -12.50 19.90
CA GLN A 46 12.57 -12.16 18.68
C GLN A 46 12.32 -10.64 18.52
N PRO A 47 11.90 -9.89 19.56
CA PRO A 47 11.70 -8.44 19.43
C PRO A 47 13.01 -7.67 19.15
N LEU A 48 14.12 -8.12 19.74
CA LEU A 48 15.43 -7.51 19.51
C LEU A 48 15.91 -7.78 18.08
N GLN A 49 15.77 -9.02 17.61
CA GLN A 49 16.07 -9.41 16.23
C GLN A 49 15.23 -8.62 15.22
N ALA A 50 13.92 -8.49 15.44
CA ALA A 50 13.04 -7.70 14.58
C ALA A 50 13.46 -6.23 14.53
N THR A 51 13.86 -5.65 15.66
CA THR A 51 14.37 -4.27 15.71
C THR A 51 15.65 -4.09 14.90
N GLN A 52 16.57 -5.05 14.96
CA GLN A 52 17.81 -5.01 14.18
C GLN A 52 17.54 -5.15 12.68
N LEU A 53 16.72 -6.13 12.28
CA LEU A 53 16.30 -6.30 10.90
C LEU A 53 15.54 -5.08 10.38
N PHE A 54 14.70 -4.44 11.21
CA PHE A 54 14.01 -3.21 10.83
C PHE A 54 15.01 -2.10 10.50
N LYS A 55 16.04 -1.91 11.32
CA LYS A 55 17.11 -0.93 11.04
C LYS A 55 17.85 -1.27 9.75
N GLN A 56 18.17 -2.54 9.51
CA GLN A 56 18.76 -2.98 8.25
C GLN A 56 17.85 -2.64 7.05
N GLY A 57 16.55 -2.90 7.15
CA GLY A 57 15.59 -2.54 6.11
C GLY A 57 15.52 -1.03 5.85
N VAL A 58 15.68 -0.21 6.88
CA VAL A 58 15.80 1.25 6.74
C VAL A 58 17.05 1.62 5.94
N GLU A 59 18.20 1.04 6.26
CA GLU A 59 19.46 1.33 5.55
C GLU A 59 19.43 0.85 4.09
N GLN A 60 18.85 -0.32 3.82
CA GLN A 60 18.62 -0.82 2.46
C GLN A 60 17.72 0.14 1.67
N TYR A 61 16.61 0.59 2.26
CA TYR A 61 15.72 1.58 1.65
C TYR A 61 16.45 2.89 1.33
N ARG A 62 17.24 3.43 2.27
CA ARG A 62 18.03 4.66 2.07
C ARG A 62 19.09 4.50 0.97
N SER A 63 19.60 3.28 0.80
CA SER A 63 20.54 2.90 -0.25
C SER A 63 19.86 2.54 -1.58
N HIS A 64 18.54 2.75 -1.71
CA HIS A 64 17.74 2.43 -2.90
C HIS A 64 17.72 0.94 -3.26
N GLN A 65 18.08 0.06 -2.32
CA GLN A 65 18.01 -1.40 -2.46
C GLN A 65 16.59 -1.89 -2.13
N TYR A 66 15.63 -1.48 -2.96
CA TYR A 66 14.20 -1.68 -2.66
C TYR A 66 13.78 -3.14 -2.54
N GLN A 67 14.35 -4.03 -3.36
CA GLN A 67 14.03 -5.46 -3.30
C GLN A 67 14.57 -6.11 -2.01
N ASP A 68 15.78 -5.74 -1.59
CA ASP A 68 16.36 -6.25 -0.35
C ASP A 68 15.60 -5.71 0.87
N ALA A 69 15.23 -4.43 0.84
CA ALA A 69 14.39 -3.82 1.87
C ALA A 69 13.02 -4.50 1.97
N LEU A 70 12.40 -4.84 0.82
CA LEU A 70 11.14 -5.58 0.79
C LEU A 70 11.27 -6.93 1.51
N ASN A 71 12.27 -7.73 1.14
CA ASN A 71 12.52 -9.04 1.73
C ASN A 71 12.81 -8.94 3.24
N THR A 72 13.58 -7.92 3.67
CA THR A 72 13.90 -7.69 5.07
C THR A 72 12.67 -7.28 5.86
N TYR A 73 11.86 -6.34 5.37
CA TYR A 73 10.65 -5.92 6.07
C TYR A 73 9.57 -7.00 6.11
N GLN A 74 9.49 -7.90 5.12
CA GLN A 74 8.60 -9.08 5.20
C GLN A 74 8.97 -10.01 6.35
N GLN A 75 10.27 -10.23 6.59
CA GLN A 75 10.75 -11.00 7.75
C GLN A 75 10.40 -10.30 9.07
N VAL A 76 10.65 -9.00 9.14
CA VAL A 76 10.29 -8.18 10.31
C VAL A 76 8.79 -8.24 10.61
N LEU A 77 7.95 -8.15 9.56
CA LEU A 77 6.50 -8.21 9.68
C LEU A 77 6.03 -9.52 10.30
N LYS A 78 6.61 -10.65 9.86
CA LYS A 78 6.31 -11.96 10.44
C LYS A 78 6.61 -11.99 11.92
N ILE A 79 7.79 -11.50 12.34
CA ILE A 79 8.18 -11.52 13.74
C ILE A 79 7.26 -10.64 14.59
N TYR A 80 6.98 -9.40 14.17
CA TYR A 80 6.10 -8.50 14.93
C TYR A 80 4.68 -9.04 15.08
N ARG A 81 4.16 -9.74 14.06
CA ARG A 81 2.88 -10.47 14.16
C ARG A 81 2.92 -11.61 15.16
N GLU A 82 3.98 -12.43 15.12
CA GLU A 82 4.16 -13.57 16.03
C GLU A 82 4.26 -13.15 17.49
N VAL A 83 4.91 -12.02 17.78
CA VAL A 83 5.05 -11.49 19.15
C VAL A 83 3.92 -10.53 19.55
N GLY A 84 3.00 -10.20 18.64
CA GLY A 84 1.87 -9.30 18.90
C GLY A 84 2.23 -7.81 19.06
N ASP A 85 3.34 -7.35 18.47
CA ASP A 85 3.72 -5.93 18.50
C ASP A 85 3.01 -5.16 17.38
N GLU A 86 1.83 -4.63 17.70
CA GLU A 86 1.00 -3.85 16.77
C GLU A 86 1.67 -2.55 16.29
N ALA A 87 2.51 -1.93 17.14
CA ALA A 87 3.24 -0.72 16.78
C ALA A 87 4.40 -1.04 15.82
N GLY A 88 5.10 -2.15 16.03
CA GLY A 88 6.11 -2.70 15.11
C GLY A 88 5.50 -3.14 13.78
N GLU A 89 4.38 -3.86 13.82
CA GLU A 89 3.65 -4.32 12.64
C GLU A 89 3.21 -3.14 11.77
N SER A 90 2.51 -2.16 12.35
CA SER A 90 2.01 -1.00 11.59
C SER A 90 3.11 -0.15 10.97
N ARG A 91 4.25 0.03 11.66
CA ARG A 91 5.43 0.70 11.09
C ARG A 91 6.02 -0.07 9.93
N THR A 92 6.08 -1.40 10.04
CA THR A 92 6.63 -2.27 9.01
C THR A 92 5.75 -2.30 7.76
N LEU A 93 4.42 -2.42 7.93
CA LEU A 93 3.45 -2.33 6.85
C LEU A 93 3.52 -0.98 6.11
N HIS A 94 3.71 0.12 6.85
CA HIS A 94 3.90 1.44 6.25
C HIS A 94 5.13 1.48 5.33
N ASN A 95 6.27 0.97 5.80
CA ASN A 95 7.51 0.94 5.02
C ASN A 95 7.39 0.00 3.81
N LEU A 96 6.74 -1.15 3.95
CA LEU A 96 6.43 -2.03 2.83
C LEU A 96 5.59 -1.31 1.78
N GLY A 97 4.55 -0.56 2.20
CA GLY A 97 3.73 0.22 1.27
C GLY A 97 4.53 1.28 0.52
N ILE A 98 5.46 1.98 1.18
CA ILE A 98 6.37 2.92 0.51
C ILE A 98 7.28 2.21 -0.50
N ILE A 99 7.84 1.05 -0.14
CA ILE A 99 8.71 0.29 -1.03
C ILE A 99 7.95 -0.23 -2.26
N SER A 100 6.76 -0.80 -2.07
CA SER A 100 5.89 -1.25 -3.18
C SER A 100 5.58 -0.10 -4.15
N PHE A 101 5.40 1.12 -3.65
CA PHE A 101 5.22 2.29 -4.50
C PHE A 101 6.46 2.56 -5.37
N TYR A 102 7.67 2.51 -4.80
CA TYR A 102 8.92 2.66 -5.56
C TYR A 102 9.16 1.52 -6.56
N LEU A 103 8.68 0.31 -6.25
CA LEU A 103 8.69 -0.85 -7.13
C LEU A 103 7.59 -0.82 -8.21
N LYS A 104 6.88 0.31 -8.38
CA LYS A 104 5.81 0.50 -9.39
C LYS A 104 4.57 -0.37 -9.17
N GLU A 105 4.29 -0.75 -7.92
CA GLU A 105 3.10 -1.48 -7.51
C GLU A 105 2.16 -0.61 -6.65
N PRO A 106 1.51 0.42 -7.23
CA PRO A 106 0.75 1.41 -6.45
C PRO A 106 -0.51 0.84 -5.77
N ALA A 107 -1.15 -0.18 -6.37
CA ALA A 107 -2.31 -0.84 -5.76
C ALA A 107 -1.92 -1.57 -4.47
N GLN A 108 -0.84 -2.37 -4.52
CA GLN A 108 -0.30 -3.06 -3.36
C GLN A 108 0.18 -2.07 -2.29
N ALA A 109 0.81 -0.96 -2.70
CA ALA A 109 1.24 0.10 -1.79
C ALA A 109 0.08 0.67 -0.97
N ILE A 110 -1.06 0.97 -1.63
CA ILE A 110 -2.26 1.48 -0.96
C ILE A 110 -2.81 0.45 0.03
N GLU A 111 -2.89 -0.83 -0.35
CA GLU A 111 -3.38 -1.90 0.52
C GLU A 111 -2.54 -2.01 1.80
N LEU A 112 -1.21 -2.04 1.67
CA LEU A 112 -0.28 -2.11 2.80
C LEU A 112 -0.38 -0.87 3.71
N LEU A 113 -0.53 0.33 3.12
CA LEU A 113 -0.74 1.56 3.89
C LEU A 113 -2.10 1.57 4.60
N GLN A 114 -3.14 0.98 4.02
CA GLN A 114 -4.45 0.82 4.66
C GLN A 114 -4.41 -0.16 5.83
N GLN A 115 -3.69 -1.29 5.69
CA GLN A 115 -3.47 -2.20 6.82
C GLN A 115 -2.72 -1.49 7.96
N SER A 116 -1.68 -0.72 7.62
CA SER A 116 -0.96 0.12 8.60
C SER A 116 -1.88 1.13 9.29
N LEU A 117 -2.73 1.82 8.51
CA LEU A 117 -3.68 2.81 9.01
C LEU A 117 -4.64 2.20 10.04
N ASN A 118 -5.26 1.08 9.72
CA ASN A 118 -6.22 0.40 10.59
C ASN A 118 -5.60 0.05 11.96
N ILE A 119 -4.38 -0.47 11.96
CA ILE A 119 -3.66 -0.79 13.20
C ILE A 119 -3.32 0.49 13.97
N ARG A 120 -2.83 1.55 13.29
CA ARG A 120 -2.49 2.83 13.93
C ARG A 120 -3.71 3.50 14.56
N GLU A 121 -4.87 3.41 13.93
CA GLU A 121 -6.14 3.87 14.50
C GLU A 121 -6.50 3.07 15.75
N LYS A 122 -6.38 1.74 15.70
CA LYS A 122 -6.62 0.85 16.85
C LYS A 122 -5.74 1.20 18.06
N ILE A 123 -4.45 1.48 17.84
CA ILE A 123 -3.50 1.85 18.91
C ILE A 123 -3.45 3.36 19.20
N ASN A 124 -4.32 4.16 18.57
CA ASN A 124 -4.41 5.62 18.71
C ASN A 124 -3.08 6.38 18.37
N ASP A 125 -2.30 5.87 17.42
CA ASP A 125 -1.12 6.54 16.86
C ASP A 125 -1.52 7.62 15.84
N LYS A 126 -1.95 8.78 16.35
CA LYS A 126 -2.44 9.91 15.52
C LYS A 126 -1.42 10.39 14.49
N VAL A 127 -0.13 10.44 14.87
CA VAL A 127 0.94 10.91 13.97
C VAL A 127 1.14 9.92 12.83
N GLY A 128 1.14 8.63 13.16
CA GLY A 128 1.20 7.57 12.18
C GLY A 128 0.01 7.54 11.22
N THR A 129 -1.20 7.64 11.75
CA THR A 129 -2.46 7.71 10.98
C THR A 129 -2.37 8.81 9.93
N ALA A 130 -1.96 10.02 10.34
CA ALA A 130 -1.79 11.15 9.42
C ALA A 130 -0.77 10.86 8.31
N ARG A 131 0.37 10.23 8.64
CA ARG A 131 1.39 9.85 7.64
C ARG A 131 0.88 8.82 6.64
N SER A 132 0.18 7.78 7.10
CA SER A 132 -0.38 6.76 6.20
C SER A 132 -1.44 7.36 5.26
N LEU A 133 -2.32 8.23 5.77
CA LEU A 133 -3.32 8.93 4.96
C LEU A 133 -2.70 9.85 3.91
N ASP A 134 -1.66 10.62 4.29
CA ASP A 134 -0.95 11.51 3.37
C ASP A 134 -0.30 10.73 2.22
N ASN A 135 0.35 9.61 2.52
CA ASN A 135 0.95 8.75 1.51
C ASN A 135 -0.11 8.11 0.59
N ILE A 136 -1.21 7.59 1.13
CA ILE A 136 -2.33 7.06 0.33
C ILE A 136 -2.85 8.13 -0.63
N ARG A 137 -3.09 9.35 -0.12
CA ARG A 137 -3.56 10.47 -0.94
C ARG A 137 -2.58 10.78 -2.07
N LYS A 138 -1.29 10.90 -1.77
CA LYS A 138 -0.23 11.16 -2.77
C LYS A 138 -0.21 10.10 -3.86
N ILE A 139 -0.24 8.82 -3.50
CA ILE A 139 -0.23 7.72 -4.48
C ILE A 139 -1.47 7.79 -5.37
N LYS A 140 -2.66 7.98 -4.80
CA LYS A 140 -3.91 8.12 -5.57
C LYS A 140 -3.88 9.32 -6.50
N MET A 141 -3.38 10.47 -6.04
CA MET A 141 -3.25 11.68 -6.88
C MET A 141 -2.32 11.42 -8.07
N LEU A 142 -1.19 10.76 -7.84
CA LEU A 142 -0.28 10.39 -8.91
C LEU A 142 -0.94 9.44 -9.92
N GLN A 143 -1.70 8.43 -9.46
CA GLN A 143 -2.46 7.56 -10.36
C GLN A 143 -3.51 8.31 -11.18
N THR A 144 -4.21 9.28 -10.57
CA THR A 144 -5.17 10.11 -11.30
C THR A 144 -4.50 11.00 -12.34
N GLN A 145 -3.32 11.57 -12.06
CA GLN A 145 -2.57 12.34 -13.05
C GLN A 145 -2.08 11.48 -14.22
N THR A 146 -1.69 10.22 -13.96
CA THR A 146 -1.35 9.27 -15.03
C THR A 146 -2.56 8.92 -15.90
N MET A 147 -3.78 8.89 -15.34
CA MET A 147 -5.02 8.66 -16.10
C MET A 147 -5.54 9.91 -16.83
N VAL A 148 -5.17 11.12 -16.37
CA VAL A 148 -5.54 12.40 -17.01
C VAL A 148 -4.53 12.79 -18.12
N SER A 149 -3.57 11.92 -18.43
CA SER A 149 -2.76 12.02 -19.64
C SER A 149 -3.06 10.83 -20.57
N PRO A 150 -4.24 10.78 -21.22
CA PRO A 150 -4.23 10.21 -22.56
C PRO A 150 -3.35 11.15 -23.39
N SER A 151 -2.63 10.62 -24.36
CA SER A 151 -2.21 11.32 -25.57
C SER A 151 -3.13 12.52 -25.83
N SER A 152 -2.68 13.73 -26.14
CA SER A 152 -2.25 14.13 -27.50
C SER A 152 -3.06 13.55 -28.68
N GLU A 153 -4.11 12.79 -28.42
CA GLU A 153 -5.06 12.26 -29.39
C GLU A 153 -6.46 12.60 -28.86
N ILE A 154 -6.74 13.90 -28.80
CA ILE A 154 -7.91 14.31 -29.59
C ILE A 154 -7.47 14.01 -31.02
N SER A 155 -7.72 12.77 -31.47
CA SER A 155 -7.86 12.53 -32.90
C SER A 155 -9.05 13.40 -33.26
N LEU A 156 -8.75 14.63 -33.68
CA LEU A 156 -9.66 15.42 -34.47
C LEU A 156 -9.93 14.51 -35.65
N ILE A 157 -11.05 13.79 -35.58
CA ILE A 157 -11.73 13.30 -36.76
C ILE A 157 -12.09 14.59 -37.49
N PHE A 158 -11.14 15.09 -38.27
CA PHE A 158 -11.45 15.91 -39.42
C PHE A 158 -12.13 14.92 -40.36
N ASP A 159 -13.46 14.94 -40.36
CA ASP A 159 -14.18 14.46 -41.53
C ASP A 159 -13.59 15.23 -42.72
N GLU A 160 -12.92 14.51 -43.62
CA GLU A 160 -12.21 15.06 -44.77
C GLU A 160 -13.15 15.75 -45.78
N ASP A 161 -14.47 15.74 -45.50
CA ASP A 161 -15.52 16.36 -46.30
C ASP A 161 -16.07 17.68 -45.72
N ASP A 162 -15.81 18.03 -44.45
CA ASP A 162 -16.35 19.26 -43.86
C ASP A 162 -15.33 20.42 -43.94
N LYS A 163 -15.12 20.86 -45.17
CA LYS A 163 -14.38 22.08 -45.50
C LYS A 163 -15.01 23.25 -44.70
N PRO A 164 -14.29 23.94 -43.80
CA PRO A 164 -14.86 25.10 -43.12
C PRO A 164 -15.14 26.15 -44.18
N ALA A 165 -16.41 26.33 -44.51
CA ALA A 165 -16.86 27.46 -45.29
C ALA A 165 -16.54 28.71 -44.46
N LEU A 166 -15.45 29.37 -44.78
CA LEU A 166 -15.18 30.75 -44.36
C LEU A 166 -16.29 31.61 -44.96
N ARG A 167 -17.42 31.71 -44.25
CA ARG A 167 -18.51 32.58 -44.64
C ARG A 167 -18.07 34.00 -44.31
N SER A 168 -17.58 34.69 -45.33
CA SER A 168 -17.31 36.12 -45.32
C SER A 168 -18.56 36.86 -44.83
N LEU A 169 -18.40 37.67 -43.78
CA LEU A 169 -19.35 38.72 -43.42
C LEU A 169 -19.40 39.72 -44.58
N ASP A 170 -20.41 39.59 -45.44
CA ASP A 170 -20.81 40.65 -46.36
C ASP A 170 -21.82 41.56 -45.66
N SER A 171 -21.38 42.79 -45.40
CA SER A 171 -22.16 43.91 -44.92
C SER A 171 -22.69 44.72 -46.11
N SER A 172 -23.80 44.32 -46.74
CA SER A 172 -24.53 45.17 -47.72
C SER A 172 -25.77 44.43 -48.23
N THR A 173 -26.95 44.57 -47.65
CA THR A 173 -28.08 45.40 -48.12
C THR A 173 -29.29 44.86 -47.33
N GLY A 174 -30.13 45.66 -46.68
CA GLY A 174 -30.88 46.73 -47.29
C GLY A 174 -32.20 46.20 -47.83
N ASP A 175 -33.09 45.68 -46.97
CA ASP A 175 -34.52 45.78 -47.26
C ASP A 175 -35.34 46.11 -46.00
N LYS A 176 -36.24 47.05 -46.18
CA LYS A 176 -37.00 47.78 -45.16
C LYS A 176 -38.48 47.48 -45.38
N ASN A 177 -39.23 47.46 -44.28
CA ASN A 177 -40.70 47.36 -44.14
C ASN A 177 -41.23 45.92 -44.28
N ILE A 178 -42.01 45.38 -43.34
CA ILE A 178 -43.32 45.90 -42.85
C ILE A 178 -43.45 45.74 -41.31
N ILE A 179 -44.21 46.65 -40.70
CA ILE A 179 -44.38 46.96 -39.26
C ILE A 179 -45.57 46.16 -38.62
N PRO A 180 -46.01 46.38 -37.35
CA PRO A 180 -45.74 45.64 -36.11
C PRO A 180 -46.97 44.90 -35.51
N GLU A 181 -46.87 44.50 -34.22
CA GLU A 181 -47.97 44.22 -33.26
C GLU A 181 -48.45 42.76 -33.22
N SER A 182 -48.14 41.99 -32.17
CA SER A 182 -48.89 42.03 -30.91
C SER A 182 -48.04 41.68 -29.68
N ASN A 183 -48.14 42.54 -28.65
CA ASN A 183 -47.76 42.24 -27.28
C ASN A 183 -48.64 41.12 -26.73
N ASP A 184 -48.04 40.02 -26.26
CA ASP A 184 -48.58 39.25 -25.14
C ASP A 184 -47.47 39.05 -24.10
N PRO A 185 -47.71 39.38 -22.81
CA PRO A 185 -46.70 39.29 -21.77
C PRO A 185 -46.38 37.84 -21.41
N VAL A 186 -45.09 37.51 -21.41
CA VAL A 186 -44.55 36.28 -20.82
C VAL A 186 -44.84 36.31 -19.31
N THR A 187 -45.84 35.53 -18.87
CA THR A 187 -46.03 35.19 -17.47
C THR A 187 -45.00 34.13 -17.06
N PRO A 188 -44.06 34.42 -16.13
CA PRO A 188 -43.20 33.40 -15.58
C PRO A 188 -43.99 32.52 -14.57
N PRO A 189 -43.74 31.20 -14.52
CA PRO A 189 -44.39 30.34 -13.54
C PRO A 189 -43.95 30.69 -12.12
N SER A 190 -44.95 30.82 -11.25
CA SER A 190 -44.84 30.97 -9.80
C SER A 190 -44.38 29.66 -9.14
N ASP A 191 -43.82 29.81 -7.94
CA ASP A 191 -43.67 28.78 -6.91
C ASP A 191 -42.46 27.83 -7.14
N GLU A 192 -41.49 27.66 -6.24
CA GLU A 192 -41.51 27.82 -4.79
C GLU A 192 -40.06 27.83 -4.20
N LYS A 193 -39.78 28.88 -3.43
CA LYS A 193 -39.26 28.90 -2.04
C LYS A 193 -37.89 28.30 -1.65
N GLU A 194 -37.13 29.25 -1.08
CA GLU A 194 -36.24 29.14 0.10
C GLU A 194 -34.78 28.73 -0.10
N VAL A 195 -34.00 29.78 -0.36
CA VAL A 195 -32.61 29.94 0.06
C VAL A 195 -32.54 30.09 1.58
N LEU A 196 -31.83 29.18 2.26
CA LEU A 196 -31.36 29.39 3.64
C LEU A 196 -29.83 29.31 3.66
N PHE A 197 -29.19 30.49 3.64
CA PHE A 197 -27.82 30.67 4.10
C PHE A 197 -27.87 31.03 5.59
N ILE A 198 -27.15 30.27 6.41
CA ILE A 198 -26.87 30.59 7.81
C ILE A 198 -25.36 30.88 7.89
N TRP A 199 -25.03 32.00 8.53
CA TRP A 199 -23.70 32.61 8.66
C TRP A 199 -22.61 31.69 9.22
#